data_AF-A0A3G8XVQ7-F1
#
_entry.id   AF-A0A3G8XVQ7-F1
#
_cell.length_a   1.000
_cell.length_b   1.000
_cell.length_c   1.000
_cell.angle_alpha   90.00
_cell.angle_beta   90.00
_cell.angle_gamma   90.00
#
_symmetry.space_group_name_H-M   'P 1'
#
loop_
_entity.id
_entity.type
_entity.pdbx_description
1 polymer ?
#
loop_
_entity_poly.entity_id
_entity_poly.type
_entity_poly.pdbx_seq_one_letter_code
_entity_poly.pdbx_strand_id
1 'polypeptide(L)' 'MKEYILKKERIFHFLSLALIAGSLFLDDAIQKMVILVSGILGLLILSALKKQKILVIIYLVLFFAAGIFYYLISEGKLHF' A
#
# COMPACT_ATOMS: atom_id res chain seq x y z
N MET A 1 13.39 12.72 -22.79
CA MET A 1 12.07 12.22 -22.34
C MET A 1 12.11 11.09 -21.32
N LYS A 2 13.03 10.12 -21.41
CA LYS A 2 13.11 8.99 -20.45
C LYS A 2 13.41 9.40 -18.99
N GLU A 3 14.22 10.43 -18.75
CA GLU A 3 14.56 10.90 -17.39
C GLU A 3 13.37 11.51 -16.64
N TYR A 4 12.49 12.23 -17.33
CA TYR A 4 11.29 12.81 -16.71
C TYR A 4 10.30 11.73 -16.24
N ILE A 5 10.21 10.62 -16.97
CA ILE A 5 9.36 9.48 -16.62
C ILE A 5 9.93 8.78 -15.37
N LEU A 6 11.23 8.50 -15.37
CA LEU A 6 11.94 7.89 -14.23
C LEU A 6 11.85 8.73 -12.94
N LYS A 7 11.82 10.07 -13.06
CA LYS A 7 11.69 10.96 -11.90
C LYS A 7 10.28 10.93 -11.31
N LYS A 8 9.24 10.92 -12.15
CA LYS A 8 7.83 10.80 -11.72
C LYS A 8 7.54 9.46 -11.04
N GLU A 9 8.10 8.37 -11.55
CA GLU A 9 7.97 7.04 -10.93
C GLU A 9 8.55 7.00 -9.51
N ARG A 10 9.70 7.63 -9.30
CA ARG A 10 10.35 7.68 -7.98
C ARG A 10 9.51 8.47 -7.00
N ILE A 11 8.92 9.59 -7.45
CA ILE A 11 7.99 10.40 -6.64
C ILE A 11 6.76 9.57 -6.25
N PHE A 12 6.19 8.80 -7.17
CA PHE A 12 5.01 7.96 -6.90
C PHE A 12 5.32 6.84 -5.90
N HIS A 13 6.50 6.23 -6.01
CA HIS A 13 6.99 5.24 -5.06
C HIS A 13 7.16 5.84 -3.66
N PHE A 14 7.82 7.00 -3.57
CA PHE A 14 7.99 7.72 -2.30
C PHE A 14 6.67 8.18 -1.70
N LEU A 15 5.72 8.63 -2.53
CA LEU A 15 4.40 9.03 -2.07
C LEU A 15 3.64 7.84 -1.48
N SER A 16 3.69 6.69 -2.13
CA SER A 16 3.04 5.47 -1.63
C SER A 16 3.69 4.96 -0.35
N LEU A 17 5.03 5.02 -0.25
CA LEU A 17 5.75 4.73 0.99
C LEU A 17 5.41 5.72 2.11
N ALA A 18 5.28 7.01 1.79
CA ALA A 18 4.89 8.04 2.75
C ALA A 18 3.45 7.83 3.26
N LEU A 19 2.53 7.40 2.39
CA LEU A 19 1.17 7.01 2.79
C LEU A 19 1.20 5.82 3.76
N ILE A 20 1.97 4.77 3.45
CA ILE A 20 2.11 3.61 4.34
C ILE A 20 2.73 4.02 5.69
N ALA A 21 3.82 4.79 5.68
CA ALA A 21 4.45 5.27 6.91
C ALA A 21 3.51 6.18 7.71
N GLY A 22 2.82 7.10 7.04
CA GLY A 22 1.84 8.00 7.64
C GLY A 22 0.65 7.25 8.26
N SER A 23 0.24 6.13 7.65
CA SER A 23 -0.85 5.31 8.21
C SER A 23 -0.54 4.78 9.60
N LEU A 24 0.74 4.53 9.93
CA LEU A 24 1.13 4.00 11.23
C LEU A 24 0.82 4.95 12.39
N PHE A 25 0.82 6.26 12.11
CA PHE A 25 0.59 7.32 13.10
C PHE A 25 -0.89 7.67 13.29
N LEU A 26 -1.81 6.99 12.58
CA LEU A 26 -3.24 7.22 12.73
C LEU A 26 -3.82 6.34 13.83
N ASP A 27 -4.60 6.97 14.71
CA ASP A 27 -5.32 6.31 15.80
C ASP A 27 -6.61 5.64 15.31
N ASP A 28 -7.30 6.25 14.34
CA ASP A 28 -8.51 5.66 13.77
C ASP A 28 -8.16 4.45 12.89
N ALA A 29 -8.60 3.25 13.33
CA ALA A 29 -8.28 1.99 12.67
C ALA A 29 -8.81 1.91 11.23
N ILE A 30 -9.95 2.56 10.95
CA ILE A 30 -10.55 2.57 9.60
C ILE A 30 -9.70 3.45 8.69
N GLN A 31 -9.37 4.67 9.10
CA GLN A 31 -8.53 5.59 8.33
C GLN A 31 -7.12 5.03 8.13
N LYS A 32 -6.52 4.44 9.17
CA LYS A 32 -5.25 3.72 9.09
C LYS A 32 -5.29 2.66 8.00
N MET A 33 -6.32 1.83 7.97
CA MET A 33 -6.48 0.77 6.98
C MET A 33 -6.71 1.31 5.57
N VAL A 34 -7.57 2.33 5.40
CA VAL A 34 -7.81 2.95 4.09
C VAL A 34 -6.53 3.51 3.50
N ILE A 35 -5.74 4.22 4.32
CA ILE A 35 -4.48 4.83 3.88
C ILE A 35 -3.42 3.76 3.58
N LEU A 36 -3.29 2.74 4.43
CA LEU A 36 -2.38 1.61 4.21
C LEU A 36 -2.70 0.90 2.88
N VAL A 37 -3.96 0.56 2.65
CA VAL A 37 -4.43 -0.15 1.45
C VAL A 37 -4.21 0.70 0.19
N SER A 38 -4.50 2.01 0.26
CA SER A 38 -4.25 2.92 -0.86
C SER A 38 -2.75 3.03 -1.22
N GLY A 39 -1.87 3.05 -0.21
CA GLY A 39 -0.42 3.04 -0.41
C GLY A 39 0.08 1.73 -1.05
N ILE A 40 -0.41 0.58 -0.57
CA ILE A 40 -0.07 -0.73 -1.14
C ILE A 40 -0.55 -0.84 -2.59
N LEU A 41 -1.77 -0.37 -2.90
CA LEU A 41 -2.29 -0.31 -4.28
C LEU A 41 -1.40 0.55 -5.19
N GLY A 42 -0.97 1.72 -4.72
CA GLY A 42 -0.05 2.59 -5.47
C GLY A 42 1.26 1.89 -5.82
N LEU A 43 1.83 1.13 -4.87
CA LEU A 43 3.04 0.32 -5.09
C LEU A 43 2.80 -0.87 -6.02
N LEU A 44 1.64 -1.52 -5.92
CA LEU A 44 1.26 -2.65 -6.76
C LEU A 44 1.14 -2.21 -8.23
N ILE A 45 0.42 -1.12 -8.50
CA ILE A 45 0.27 -0.55 -9.85
C ILE A 45 1.65 -0.15 -10.41
N LEU A 46 2.47 0.52 -9.61
CA LEU A 46 3.82 0.92 -10.04
C LEU A 46 4.70 -0.30 -10.35
N SER A 47 4.62 -1.36 -9.54
CA SER A 47 5.39 -2.59 -9.74
C SER A 47 4.92 -3.37 -10.98
N ALA A 48 3.61 -3.37 -11.24
CA ALA A 48 3.02 -3.98 -12.43
C ALA A 48 3.45 -3.24 -13.70
N LEU A 49 3.43 -1.90 -13.69
CA LEU A 49 3.95 -1.07 -14.78
C LEU A 49 5.44 -1.32 -15.05
N LYS A 50 6.23 -1.54 -13.98
CA LYS A 50 7.66 -1.88 -14.08
C LYS A 50 7.92 -3.34 -14.47
N LYS A 51 6.88 -4.16 -14.68
CA LYS A 51 6.97 -5.60 -14.94
C LYS A 51 7.81 -6.34 -13.88
N GLN A 52 7.87 -5.81 -12.66
CA GLN A 52 8.63 -6.38 -11.54
C GLN A 52 7.81 -7.50 -10.90
N LYS A 53 7.80 -8.67 -11.53
CA LYS A 53 6.95 -9.82 -11.14
C LYS A 53 7.04 -10.16 -9.65
N ILE A 54 8.24 -10.16 -9.08
CA ILE A 54 8.46 -10.48 -7.66
C ILE A 54 7.79 -9.44 -6.75
N LEU A 55 7.99 -8.16 -7.01
CA LEU A 55 7.41 -7.08 -6.20
C LEU A 55 5.89 -7.03 -6.34
N VAL A 56 5.34 -7.30 -7.53
CA VAL A 56 3.89 -7.44 -7.72
C VAL A 56 3.33 -8.53 -6.82
N ILE A 57 3.95 -9.71 -6.78
CA ILE A 57 3.50 -10.81 -5.92
C ILE A 57 3.55 -10.40 -4.44
N ILE A 58 4.64 -9.77 -4.01
CA ILE A 58 4.80 -9.30 -2.61
C ILE A 58 3.68 -8.32 -2.25
N TYR A 59 3.48 -7.27 -3.06
CA TYR A 59 2.44 -6.27 -2.77
C TYR A 59 1.03 -6.84 -2.86
N LEU A 60 0.81 -7.85 -3.70
CA LEU A 60 -0.47 -8.55 -3.82
C LEU A 60 -0.76 -9.37 -2.55
N VAL A 61 0.23 -10.10 -2.04
CA VAL A 61 0.13 -10.82 -0.75
C VAL A 61 -0.11 -9.83 0.40
N LEU A 62 0.63 -8.72 0.45
CA LEU A 62 0.41 -7.66 1.44
C LEU A 62 -1.00 -7.07 1.37
N PHE A 63 -1.52 -6.86 0.16
CA PHE A 63 -2.86 -6.33 -0.05
C PHE A 63 -3.93 -7.29 0.49
N PHE A 64 -3.83 -8.58 0.18
CA PHE A 64 -4.74 -9.59 0.72
C PHE A 64 -4.62 -9.72 2.24
N ALA A 65 -3.40 -9.71 2.78
CA ALA A 65 -3.18 -9.74 4.23
C ALA A 65 -3.84 -8.53 4.91
N ALA A 66 -3.64 -7.32 4.39
CA ALA A 66 -4.27 -6.11 4.91
C ALA A 66 -5.81 -6.19 4.86
N GLY A 67 -6.38 -6.73 3.78
CA GLY A 67 -7.82 -6.97 3.67
C GLY A 67 -8.36 -7.98 4.69
N ILE A 68 -7.64 -9.09 4.91
CA ILE A 68 -8.00 -10.09 5.93
C ILE A 68 -7.94 -9.49 7.33
N PHE A 69 -6.88 -8.74 7.65
CA PHE A 69 -6.76 -8.04 8.93
C PHE A 69 -7.88 -7.01 9.12
N TYR A 70 -8.23 -6.25 8.09
CA TYR A 70 -9.36 -5.32 8.14
C TYR A 70 -10.68 -6.03 8.43
N TYR A 71 -10.93 -7.16 7.76
CA TYR A 71 -12.14 -7.95 7.99
C TYR A 71 -12.21 -8.48 9.43
N LEU A 72 -11.10 -9.01 9.95
CA LEU A 72 -11.03 -9.51 11.33
C LEU A 72 -11.21 -8.42 12.39
N ILE A 73 -10.70 -7.21 12.14
CA ILE A 73 -10.90 -6.04 13.00
C ILE A 73 -12.35 -5.56 12.94
N SER A 74 -12.93 -5.45 11.73
CA SER A 74 -14.29 -4.94 11.51
C SER A 74 -15.38 -5.88 12.03
N GLU A 75 -15.17 -7.20 11.96
CA GLU A 75 -16.05 -8.19 12.59
C GLU A 75 -15.89 -8.28 14.13
N GLY A 76 -15.00 -7.47 14.74
CA GLY A 76 -14.79 -7.46 16.19
C GLY A 76 -14.12 -8.72 16.73
N LYS A 77 -13.57 -9.60 15.87
CA LYS A 77 -12.81 -10.79 16.30
C LYS A 77 -11.42 -10.44 16.85
N LEU A 78 -10.89 -9.28 16.48
CA LEU A 78 -9.66 -8.72 17.04
C LEU A 78 -10.00 -7.43 17.81
N HIS A 79 -10.29 -7.58 19.10
CA HIS A 79 -10.24 -6.47 20.04
C HIS A 79 -8.77 -6.22 20.38
N PHE A 80 -8.21 -5.10 19.88
CA PHE A 80 -6.96 -4.52 20.38
C PHE A 80 -7.27 -3.45 21.42
#